data_AF-A0A284VKV2-F1
#
_entry.id   AF-A0A284VKV2-F1
#
_cell.length_a   1.000
_cell.length_b   1.000
_cell.length_c   1.000
_cell.angle_alpha   90.00
_cell.angle_beta   90.00
_cell.angle_gamma   90.00
#
_symmetry.space_group_name_H-M   'P 1'
#
loop_
_entity.id
_entity.type
_entity.pdbx_description
1 polymer ?
#
loop_
_entity_poly.entity_id
_entity_poly.type
_entity_poly.pdbx_seq_one_letter_code
_entity_poly.pdbx_strand_id
1 'polypeptide(L)'
;MDNQISSYNFGVEFIVFGFNVDKTNQYITPHLYNITQKSQPLCFDSVGFVMIGIGESQSFPEITKEPYSPANPLSDAIVRTYWAKKSAERMTGVGKMTDLGLAWVELNEGAKKVEIKNTLVSQEIINNLLEDKFEEQRNRVKQMTTEIQNNLNEVFLGTRIITKK
;
A
#
# COMPACT_ATOMS: atom_id res chain seq x y z
N MET A 1 -16.93 22.48 2.81
CA MET A 1 -15.81 22.58 3.76
C MET A 1 -15.81 24.01 4.28
N ASP A 2 -15.72 24.21 5.60
CA ASP A 2 -15.91 25.53 6.22
C ASP A 2 -14.67 26.42 6.01
N ASN A 3 -14.85 27.68 5.57
CA ASN A 3 -13.77 28.60 5.14
C ASN A 3 -12.84 29.04 6.28
N GLN A 4 -13.19 28.74 7.54
CA GLN A 4 -12.36 29.02 8.69
C GLN A 4 -11.22 28.01 8.86
N ILE A 5 -11.37 26.79 8.33
CA ILE A 5 -10.32 25.74 8.37
C ILE A 5 -9.23 26.03 7.33
N SER A 6 -9.55 26.69 6.22
CA SER A 6 -8.63 26.96 5.12
C SER A 6 -7.70 28.18 5.35
N SER A 7 -7.95 29.01 6.36
CA SER A 7 -7.21 30.27 6.58
C SER A 7 -6.21 30.23 7.74
N TYR A 8 -6.24 29.22 8.60
CA TYR A 8 -5.32 29.10 9.74
C TYR A 8 -4.18 28.13 9.45
N ASN A 9 -2.93 28.59 9.58
CA ASN A 9 -1.74 27.76 9.36
C ASN A 9 -1.49 26.87 10.59
N PHE A 10 -2.03 25.65 10.56
CA PHE A 10 -1.85 24.69 11.65
C PHE A 10 -0.46 24.03 11.69
N GLY A 11 0.38 24.21 10.68
CA GLY A 11 1.61 23.44 10.49
C GLY A 11 1.40 21.95 10.16
N VAL A 12 0.17 21.52 9.86
CA VAL A 12 -0.20 20.11 9.66
C VAL A 12 -0.57 19.80 8.21
N GLU A 13 -0.23 18.59 7.79
CA GLU A 13 -0.63 17.94 6.55
C GLU A 13 -1.50 16.71 6.89
N PHE A 14 -2.58 16.49 6.15
CA PHE A 14 -3.52 15.40 6.43
C PHE A 14 -3.65 14.45 5.26
N ILE A 15 -3.64 13.16 5.57
CA ILE A 15 -4.16 12.12 4.69
C ILE A 15 -5.61 11.90 5.06
N VAL A 16 -6.51 12.03 4.08
CA VAL A 16 -7.92 11.72 4.24
C VAL A 16 -8.26 10.52 3.37
N PHE A 17 -8.65 9.43 4.03
CA PHE A 17 -9.20 8.25 3.39
C PHE A 17 -10.70 8.19 3.67
N GLY A 18 -11.49 7.81 2.66
CA GLY A 18 -12.93 7.67 2.81
C GLY A 18 -13.55 6.82 1.73
N PHE A 19 -14.86 6.62 1.84
CA PHE A 19 -15.63 5.87 0.87
C PHE A 19 -16.75 6.75 0.33
N ASN A 20 -16.92 6.77 -0.98
CA ASN A 20 -18.12 7.29 -1.60
C ASN A 20 -19.11 6.13 -1.74
N VAL A 21 -20.33 6.35 -1.28
CA VAL A 21 -21.43 5.40 -1.33
C VAL A 21 -22.45 5.98 -2.30
N ASP A 22 -22.74 5.25 -3.37
CA ASP A 22 -23.73 5.68 -4.33
C ASP A 22 -25.14 5.70 -3.72
N LYS A 23 -26.09 6.36 -4.41
CA LYS A 23 -27.47 6.49 -3.92
C LYS A 23 -28.19 5.16 -3.75
N THR A 24 -27.69 4.09 -4.37
CA THR A 24 -28.27 2.74 -4.28
C THR A 24 -27.65 1.89 -3.17
N ASN A 25 -26.59 2.39 -2.50
CA ASN A 25 -25.76 1.64 -1.56
C ASN A 25 -25.14 0.36 -2.16
N GLN A 26 -25.01 0.28 -3.49
CA GLN A 26 -24.47 -0.89 -4.20
C GLN A 26 -23.03 -0.66 -4.67
N TYR A 27 -22.66 0.60 -4.90
CA TYR A 27 -21.32 0.96 -5.35
C TYR A 27 -20.62 1.77 -4.28
N ILE A 28 -19.54 1.18 -3.76
CA ILE A 28 -18.66 1.77 -2.77
C ILE A 28 -17.31 1.99 -3.43
N THR A 29 -16.85 3.24 -3.49
CA THR A 29 -15.55 3.58 -4.06
C THR A 29 -14.65 4.17 -2.96
N PRO A 30 -13.51 3.54 -2.65
CA PRO A 30 -12.53 4.14 -1.75
C PRO A 30 -11.86 5.34 -2.43
N HIS A 31 -11.59 6.38 -1.66
CA HIS A 31 -10.90 7.57 -2.11
C HIS A 31 -9.78 7.96 -1.15
N LEU A 32 -8.69 8.48 -1.70
CA LEU A 32 -7.52 8.92 -0.95
C LEU A 32 -7.14 10.34 -1.34
N TYR A 33 -7.06 11.22 -0.35
CA TYR A 33 -6.72 12.63 -0.55
C TYR A 33 -5.55 13.05 0.34
N ASN A 34 -4.68 13.90 -0.20
CA ASN A 34 -3.78 14.73 0.61
C ASN A 34 -4.36 16.13 0.71
N ILE A 35 -4.44 16.63 1.94
CA ILE A 35 -4.84 18.00 2.23
C ILE A 35 -3.64 18.73 2.81
N THR A 36 -3.08 19.63 2.00
CA THR A 36 -2.03 20.57 2.39
C THR A 36 -2.65 21.95 2.62
N GLN A 37 -1.99 22.79 3.42
CA GLN A 37 -2.55 24.06 3.90
C GLN A 37 -3.00 25.06 2.82
N LYS A 38 -2.32 25.08 1.67
CA LYS A 38 -2.49 26.13 0.66
C LYS A 38 -3.01 25.61 -0.67
N SER A 39 -3.37 24.34 -0.71
CA SER A 39 -3.72 23.67 -1.96
C SER A 39 -5.13 23.10 -1.89
N GLN A 40 -5.74 22.99 -3.06
CA GLN A 40 -6.92 22.15 -3.20
C GLN A 40 -6.57 20.71 -2.76
N PRO A 41 -7.51 19.95 -2.18
CA PRO A 41 -7.31 18.54 -1.91
C PRO A 41 -6.81 17.82 -3.16
N LEU A 42 -5.68 17.14 -3.03
CA LEU A 42 -5.09 16.37 -4.12
C LEU A 42 -5.60 14.94 -4.01
N CYS A 43 -6.21 14.44 -5.08
CA CYS A 43 -6.71 13.07 -5.15
C CYS A 43 -5.61 12.11 -5.62
N PHE A 44 -5.45 11.00 -4.91
CA PHE A 44 -4.43 9.97 -5.14
C PHE A 44 -5.01 8.63 -5.62
N ASP A 45 -6.28 8.58 -6.01
CA ASP A 45 -6.94 7.33 -6.44
C ASP A 45 -6.23 6.64 -7.61
N SER A 46 -5.63 7.41 -8.52
CA SER A 46 -4.89 6.88 -9.67
C SER A 46 -3.53 6.28 -9.28
N VAL A 47 -2.92 6.78 -8.20
CA VAL A 47 -1.62 6.32 -7.69
C VAL A 47 -1.83 5.17 -6.71
N GLY A 48 -2.92 5.20 -5.94
CA GLY A 48 -3.30 4.18 -4.98
C GLY A 48 -2.59 4.26 -3.63
N PHE A 49 -1.72 5.25 -3.43
CA PHE A 49 -1.06 5.52 -2.16
C PHE A 49 -0.75 7.00 -2.01
N VAL A 50 -0.51 7.41 -0.76
CA VAL A 50 -0.07 8.76 -0.41
C VAL A 50 0.85 8.66 0.79
N MET A 51 1.85 9.55 0.85
CA MET A 51 2.81 9.64 1.95
C MET A 51 2.92 11.10 2.35
N ILE A 52 3.18 11.34 3.63
CA ILE A 52 3.36 12.68 4.19
C ILE A 52 4.52 12.68 5.19
N GLY A 53 5.05 13.86 5.46
CA GLY A 53 6.07 14.07 6.47
C GLY A 53 7.50 13.67 6.07
N ILE A 54 8.44 13.87 6.99
CA ILE A 54 9.90 13.84 6.73
C ILE A 54 10.46 12.48 6.27
N GLY A 55 9.69 11.40 6.42
CA GLY A 55 10.09 10.05 6.05
C GLY A 55 9.80 9.68 4.59
N GLU A 56 9.11 10.54 3.84
CA GLU A 56 8.63 10.27 2.48
C GLU A 56 9.73 9.77 1.54
N SER A 57 10.92 10.38 1.58
CA SER A 57 12.04 10.02 0.69
C SER A 57 12.55 8.59 0.90
N GLN A 58 12.36 8.01 2.10
CA GLN A 58 12.69 6.62 2.39
C GLN A 58 11.51 5.67 2.14
N SER A 59 10.28 6.15 2.30
CA SER A 59 9.05 5.38 2.06
C SER A 59 8.78 5.17 0.57
N PHE A 60 9.02 6.19 -0.26
CA PHE A 60 8.62 6.21 -1.66
C PHE A 60 9.20 5.03 -2.45
N PRO A 61 10.52 4.74 -2.42
CA PRO A 61 11.06 3.60 -3.16
C PRO A 61 10.43 2.27 -2.74
N GLU A 62 10.09 2.10 -1.46
CA GLU A 62 9.50 0.87 -0.95
C GLU A 62 8.07 0.66 -1.44
N ILE A 63 7.23 1.69 -1.40
CA ILE A 63 5.82 1.57 -1.80
C ILE A 63 5.67 1.43 -3.32
N THR A 64 6.63 1.94 -4.09
CA THR A 64 6.64 1.86 -5.57
C THR A 64 7.42 0.68 -6.14
N LYS A 65 7.97 -0.22 -5.31
CA LYS A 65 8.80 -1.36 -5.76
C LYS A 65 8.08 -2.30 -6.73
N GLU A 66 6.78 -2.44 -6.55
CA GLU A 66 5.95 -3.33 -7.35
C GLU A 66 4.73 -2.55 -7.83
N PRO A 67 4.15 -2.89 -9.01
CA PRO A 67 2.91 -2.29 -9.47
C PRO A 67 1.83 -2.41 -8.40
N TYR A 68 1.06 -1.35 -8.20
CA TYR A 68 -0.17 -1.37 -7.41
C TYR A 68 -1.36 -1.31 -8.35
N SER A 69 -2.36 -2.12 -8.07
CA SER A 69 -3.66 -2.11 -8.70
C SER A 69 -4.73 -2.29 -7.61
N PRO A 70 -5.93 -1.73 -7.78
CA PRO A 70 -7.07 -2.05 -6.93
C PRO A 70 -7.41 -3.55 -6.88
N ALA A 71 -6.92 -4.34 -7.84
CA ALA A 71 -7.07 -5.80 -7.86
C ALA A 71 -6.06 -6.53 -6.96
N ASN A 72 -5.06 -5.84 -6.39
CA ASN A 72 -4.10 -6.47 -5.49
C ASN A 72 -4.79 -6.93 -4.18
N PRO A 73 -4.38 -8.10 -3.63
CA PRO A 73 -4.83 -8.53 -2.32
C PRO A 73 -4.55 -7.49 -1.22
N LEU A 74 -5.45 -7.38 -0.25
CA LEU A 74 -5.29 -6.50 0.90
C LEU A 74 -4.00 -6.80 1.69
N SER A 75 -3.62 -8.08 1.79
CA SER A 75 -2.37 -8.51 2.43
C SER A 75 -1.13 -7.86 1.80
N ASP A 76 -1.12 -7.68 0.48
CA ASP A 76 -0.02 -7.00 -0.22
C ASP A 76 0.03 -5.52 0.17
N ALA A 77 -1.12 -4.85 0.20
CA ALA A 77 -1.22 -3.44 0.58
C ALA A 77 -0.76 -3.22 2.04
N ILE A 78 -1.14 -4.10 2.96
CA ILE A 78 -0.71 -4.08 4.37
C ILE A 78 0.82 -4.19 4.45
N VAL A 79 1.40 -5.21 3.83
CA VAL A 79 2.84 -5.50 3.92
C VAL A 79 3.66 -4.36 3.30
N ARG A 80 3.24 -3.86 2.13
CA ARG A 80 3.91 -2.74 1.45
C ARG A 80 3.85 -1.46 2.28
N THR A 81 2.68 -1.12 2.83
CA THR A 81 2.51 0.06 3.69
C THR A 81 3.39 -0.04 4.94
N TYR A 82 3.43 -1.23 5.56
CA TYR A 82 4.28 -1.49 6.71
C TYR A 82 5.78 -1.33 6.38
N TRP A 83 6.26 -1.91 5.28
CA TRP A 83 7.66 -1.77 4.87
C TRP A 83 8.03 -0.34 4.50
N ALA A 84 7.15 0.38 3.80
CA ALA A 84 7.35 1.79 3.51
C ALA A 84 7.52 2.60 4.80
N LYS A 85 6.63 2.39 5.78
CA LYS A 85 6.76 3.03 7.09
C LYS A 85 8.04 2.62 7.83
N LYS A 86 8.44 1.35 7.80
CA LYS A 86 9.69 0.88 8.42
C LYS A 86 10.94 1.44 7.77
N SER A 87 10.92 1.69 6.46
CA SER A 87 12.00 2.42 5.79
C SER A 87 12.05 3.89 6.24
N ALA A 88 10.88 4.53 6.38
CA ALA A 88 10.75 5.89 6.92
C ALA A 88 11.41 6.05 8.30
N GLU A 89 11.35 5.02 9.16
CA GLU A 89 11.95 5.03 10.51
C GLU A 89 13.47 5.20 10.50
N ARG A 90 14.15 5.04 9.36
CA ARG A 90 15.59 5.31 9.24
C ARG A 90 15.92 6.80 9.31
N MET A 91 14.96 7.68 9.00
CA MET A 91 15.13 9.13 9.08
C MET A 91 15.14 9.60 10.55
N THR A 92 16.07 10.49 10.87
CA THR A 92 16.08 11.18 12.17
C THR A 92 14.79 11.97 12.34
N GLY A 93 14.12 11.81 13.49
CA GLY A 93 12.85 12.47 13.79
C GLY A 93 11.60 11.64 13.48
N VAL A 94 11.74 10.47 12.82
CA VAL A 94 10.61 9.54 12.63
C VAL A 94 10.53 8.55 13.80
N GLY A 95 9.36 8.45 14.43
CA GLY A 95 9.09 7.52 15.52
C GLY A 95 9.18 6.04 15.11
N LYS A 96 9.66 5.18 16.02
CA LYS A 96 9.92 3.75 15.80
C LYS A 96 8.71 2.83 15.99
N MET A 97 7.67 3.36 16.63
CA MET A 97 6.39 2.67 16.76
C MET A 97 5.56 2.94 15.51
N THR A 98 4.86 1.91 15.04
CA THR A 98 4.02 1.98 13.84
C THR A 98 2.67 1.38 14.18
N ASP A 99 1.64 2.21 14.10
CA ASP A 99 0.26 1.77 14.12
C ASP A 99 -0.19 1.55 12.68
N LEU A 100 -0.84 0.42 12.42
CA LEU A 100 -1.44 0.13 11.12
C LEU A 100 -2.95 0.01 11.30
N GLY A 101 -3.69 0.76 10.50
CA GLY A 101 -5.15 0.75 10.51
C GLY A 101 -5.71 0.16 9.22
N LEU A 102 -6.87 -0.48 9.34
CA LEU A 102 -7.71 -0.89 8.22
C LEU A 102 -9.05 -0.21 8.34
N ALA A 103 -9.61 0.17 7.20
CA ALA A 103 -10.98 0.65 7.10
C ALA A 103 -11.67 -0.04 5.93
N TRP A 104 -12.91 -0.44 6.13
CA TRP A 104 -13.73 -1.13 5.14
C TRP A 104 -15.19 -0.73 5.33
N VAL A 105 -16.02 -1.18 4.40
CA VAL A 105 -17.44 -0.89 4.40
C VAL A 105 -18.23 -2.18 4.55
N GLU A 106 -19.17 -2.18 5.48
CA GLU A 106 -20.15 -3.24 5.68
C GLU A 106 -21.54 -2.77 5.22
N LEU A 107 -22.18 -3.59 4.38
CA LEU A 107 -23.55 -3.40 3.96
C LEU A 107 -24.48 -4.11 4.93
N ASN A 108 -25.25 -3.35 5.70
CA ASN A 108 -26.30 -3.93 6.52
C ASN A 108 -27.59 -4.02 5.68
N GLU A 109 -27.80 -5.19 5.09
CA GLU A 109 -28.95 -5.47 4.21
C GLU A 109 -30.30 -5.23 4.91
N GLY A 110 -30.40 -5.56 6.20
CA GLY A 110 -31.62 -5.38 6.99
C GLY A 110 -31.96 -3.91 7.25
N ALA A 111 -30.95 -3.06 7.42
CA ALA A 111 -31.14 -1.63 7.70
C ALA A 111 -31.03 -0.73 6.45
N LYS A 112 -30.73 -1.30 5.27
CA LYS A 112 -30.33 -0.54 4.05
C LYS A 112 -29.30 0.55 4.36
N LYS A 113 -28.39 0.27 5.29
CA LYS A 113 -27.42 1.22 5.81
C LYS A 113 -26.02 0.75 5.48
N VAL A 114 -25.19 1.71 5.09
CA VAL A 114 -23.76 1.51 4.89
C VAL A 114 -23.03 1.93 6.16
N GLU A 115 -22.20 1.04 6.69
CA GLU A 115 -21.40 1.31 7.87
C GLU A 115 -19.91 1.26 7.51
N ILE A 116 -19.19 2.32 7.84
CA ILE A 116 -17.74 2.35 7.71
C ILE A 116 -17.15 1.78 8.99
N LYS A 117 -16.48 0.64 8.88
CA LYS A 117 -15.73 0.00 9.96
C LYS A 117 -14.27 0.37 9.84
N ASN A 118 -13.59 0.41 10.98
CA ASN A 118 -12.15 0.52 11.03
C ASN A 118 -11.61 -0.24 12.25
N THR A 119 -10.37 -0.69 12.16
CA THR A 119 -9.66 -1.33 13.26
C THR A 119 -8.16 -1.07 13.15
N LEU A 120 -7.47 -1.15 14.28
CA LEU A 120 -6.02 -1.31 14.28
C LEU A 120 -5.69 -2.78 14.01
N VAL A 121 -4.68 -3.02 13.19
CA VAL A 121 -4.15 -4.35 12.93
C VAL A 121 -3.25 -4.72 14.11
N SER A 122 -3.50 -5.89 14.70
CA SER A 122 -2.65 -6.37 15.79
C SER A 122 -1.24 -6.68 15.28
N GLN A 123 -0.25 -6.52 16.15
CA GLN A 123 1.14 -6.83 15.81
C GLN A 123 1.32 -8.30 15.42
N GLU A 124 0.52 -9.21 15.98
CA GLU A 124 0.50 -10.63 15.62
C GLU A 124 0.10 -10.84 14.16
N ILE A 125 -0.99 -10.21 13.70
CA ILE A 125 -1.43 -10.30 12.30
C ILE A 125 -0.37 -9.72 11.38
N ILE A 126 0.24 -8.59 11.75
CA ILE A 126 1.33 -7.99 10.97
C ILE A 126 2.48 -8.98 10.83
N ASN A 127 2.92 -9.60 11.93
CA ASN A 127 4.04 -10.54 11.91
C ASN A 127 3.75 -11.75 11.02
N ASN A 128 2.55 -12.34 11.14
CA ASN A 128 2.16 -13.49 10.32
C ASN A 128 2.16 -13.14 8.82
N LEU A 129 1.58 -11.98 8.44
CA LEU A 129 1.58 -11.52 7.05
C LEU A 129 2.99 -11.28 6.51
N LEU A 130 3.89 -10.78 7.34
CA LEU A 130 5.29 -10.58 6.97
C LEU A 130 6.01 -11.91 6.77
N GLU A 131 5.81 -12.88 7.66
CA GLU A 131 6.40 -14.22 7.54
C GLU A 131 5.95 -14.91 6.25
N ASP A 132 4.66 -14.89 5.94
CA ASP A 132 4.10 -15.44 4.71
C ASP A 132 4.74 -14.80 3.47
N LYS A 133 4.90 -13.46 3.47
CA LYS A 133 5.53 -12.74 2.37
C LYS A 133 7.02 -13.01 2.25
N PHE A 134 7.73 -13.18 3.36
CA PHE A 134 9.13 -13.58 3.33
C PHE A 134 9.30 -14.98 2.75
N GLU A 135 8.42 -15.92 3.10
CA GLU A 135 8.49 -17.28 2.56
C GLU A 135 8.15 -17.32 1.06
N GLU A 136 7.16 -16.53 0.61
CA GLU A 136 6.86 -16.35 -0.81
C GLU A 136 8.09 -15.87 -1.60
N GLN A 137 8.77 -14.83 -1.09
CA GLN A 137 9.96 -14.29 -1.73
C GLN A 137 11.14 -15.27 -1.72
N ARG A 138 11.35 -16.00 -0.62
CA ARG A 138 12.38 -17.06 -0.56
C ARG A 138 12.14 -18.12 -1.62
N ASN A 139 10.89 -18.54 -1.81
CA ASN A 139 10.54 -19.55 -2.79
C ASN A 139 10.74 -19.04 -4.23
N ARG A 140 10.38 -17.78 -4.52
CA ARG A 140 10.69 -17.14 -5.81
C ARG A 140 12.19 -17.10 -6.10
N VAL A 141 13.01 -16.71 -5.13
CA VAL A 141 14.48 -16.66 -5.29
C VAL A 141 15.06 -18.05 -5.56
N LYS A 142 14.59 -19.09 -4.84
CA LYS A 142 15.00 -20.48 -5.08
C LYS A 142 14.67 -20.95 -6.49
N GLN A 143 13.45 -20.65 -6.97
CA GLN A 143 13.02 -20.98 -8.33
C GLN A 143 13.88 -20.27 -9.38
N MET A 144 14.06 -18.95 -9.24
CA MET A 144 14.89 -18.16 -10.15
C MET A 144 16.35 -18.66 -10.19
N THR A 145 16.91 -19.03 -9.04
CA THR A 145 18.27 -19.62 -8.97
C THR A 145 18.34 -20.95 -9.73
N THR A 146 17.30 -21.77 -9.61
CA THR A 146 17.20 -23.07 -10.32
C THR A 146 17.09 -22.86 -11.83
N GLU A 147 16.26 -21.91 -12.27
CA GLU A 147 16.14 -21.54 -13.69
C GLU A 147 17.44 -20.99 -14.26
N ILE A 148 18.14 -20.10 -13.54
CA ILE A 148 19.44 -19.57 -13.95
C ILE A 148 20.45 -20.71 -14.08
N GLN A 149 20.50 -21.63 -13.11
CA GLN A 149 21.42 -22.77 -13.17
C GLN A 149 21.13 -23.68 -14.37
N ASN A 150 19.86 -23.96 -14.66
CA ASN A 150 19.46 -24.76 -15.83
C ASN A 150 19.84 -24.05 -17.14
N ASN A 151 19.54 -22.75 -17.25
CA ASN A 151 19.91 -21.94 -18.42
C ASN A 151 21.42 -21.89 -18.64
N LEU A 152 22.21 -21.75 -17.56
CA LEU A 152 23.67 -21.79 -17.64
C LEU A 152 24.15 -23.16 -18.12
N ASN A 153 23.62 -24.25 -17.56
CA ASN A 153 23.98 -25.60 -17.99
C ASN A 153 23.68 -25.82 -19.49
N GLU A 154 22.54 -25.34 -20.00
CA GLU A 154 22.20 -25.41 -21.44
C GLU A 154 23.17 -24.60 -22.32
N VAL A 155 23.62 -23.43 -21.86
CA VAL A 155 24.60 -22.60 -22.57
C VAL A 155 25.97 -23.26 -22.58
N PHE A 156 26.44 -23.78 -21.43
CA PHE A 156 27.74 -24.42 -21.31
C PHE A 156 27.84 -25.78 -22.01
N LEU A 157 26.72 -26.52 -22.12
CA LEU A 157 26.66 -27.80 -22.83
C LEU A 157 26.41 -27.66 -24.35
N GLY A 158 26.28 -26.44 -24.86
CA GLY A 158 26.20 -26.16 -26.30
C GLY A 158 24.89 -26.56 -26.99
N THR A 159 23.82 -26.86 -26.22
CA THR A 159 22.55 -27.38 -26.74
C THR A 159 21.55 -26.30 -27.19
N ARG A 160 21.89 -25.01 -27.14
CA ARG A 160 20.99 -23.94 -27.60
C ARG A 160 20.83 -23.98 -29.13
N ILE A 161 19.75 -24.62 -29.58
CA ILE A 161 19.17 -24.37 -30.90
C ILE A 161 18.57 -22.97 -30.84
N ILE A 162 19.30 -21.98 -31.34
CA ILE A 162 18.79 -20.62 -31.51
C ILE A 162 17.80 -20.65 -32.69
N THR A 163 16.52 -20.86 -32.42
CA THR A 163 15.48 -20.56 -33.39
C THR A 163 15.33 -19.04 -33.46
N LYS A 164 15.96 -18.45 -34.47
CA LYS A 164 15.65 -17.07 -34.89
C LYS A 164 14.16 -16.98 -35.22
N LYS A 165 13.44 -16.09 -34.53
CA LYS A 165 12.19 -15.52 -35.04
C LYS A 165 12.52 -14.49 -36.12
#